data_AF-A0A4Y2BL34-F1
#
_entry.id   AF-A0A4Y2BL34-F1
#
_cell.length_a   1.000
_cell.length_b   1.000
_cell.length_c   1.000
_cell.angle_alpha   90.00
_cell.angle_beta   90.00
_cell.angle_gamma   90.00
#
_symmetry.space_group_name_H-M   'P 1'
#
loop_
_entity.id
_entity.type
_entity.pdbx_description
1 polymer ?
#
loop_
_entity_poly.entity_id
_entity_poly.type
_entity_poly.pdbx_seq_one_letter_code
_entity_poly.pdbx_strand_id
1 'polypeptide(L)'
;MRSKTTPQEDFAKFEFARLLKRNIKYVRREYKKKLTSQNIVDREKATAVYLIDKLSLRAGNEKDAGTADTVGCCSLRVEHVTLDKEKDGQDFVVSFDFLGKDSIRYINSVPVEKQVFKNLKLFMENKQPGDDLFDSLNTTLLNKYLNDLVQCLTAKGFRTYNAFNTLQEQLDLLTKEDMSIPEKILAYNRANREVAILCNHQRAVLKGFSKSMENLKAKIDEKRYRIKNMKKKLEKQLKKLELQATDKEENKNLSLGTSKLNYLDPRIGVAWCKKWDIPVEKIFNKTQRDKFRWAIEMGGPEYKF
;
A
#
# COMPACT_ATOMS: atom_id res chain seq x y z
N MET A 1 35.89 0.40 1.65
CA MET A 1 35.31 1.76 1.76
C MET A 1 34.30 1.94 0.62
N ARG A 2 33.03 2.28 0.90
CA ARG A 2 32.12 2.73 -0.18
C ARG A 2 32.60 4.12 -0.61
N SER A 3 33.01 4.30 -1.87
CA SER A 3 33.28 5.65 -2.35
C SER A 3 31.99 6.47 -2.20
N LYS A 4 32.09 7.62 -1.51
CA LYS A 4 30.98 8.56 -1.43
C LYS A 4 30.87 9.23 -2.79
N THR A 5 29.79 8.95 -3.51
CA THR A 5 29.42 9.69 -4.72
C THR A 5 29.37 11.18 -4.41
N THR A 6 29.99 12.01 -5.22
CA THR A 6 29.92 13.47 -5.05
C THR A 6 28.53 13.99 -5.42
N PRO A 7 28.09 15.14 -4.87
CA PRO A 7 26.81 15.75 -5.27
C PRO A 7 26.70 15.98 -6.78
N GLN A 8 27.80 16.32 -7.45
CA GLN A 8 27.87 16.53 -8.90
C GLN A 8 27.66 15.23 -9.67
N GLU A 9 28.30 14.13 -9.26
CA GLU A 9 28.09 12.80 -9.84
C GLU A 9 26.64 12.32 -9.64
N ASP A 10 26.04 12.63 -8.48
CA ASP A 10 24.64 12.26 -8.21
C ASP A 10 23.66 13.09 -9.04
N PHE A 11 23.91 14.40 -9.20
CA PHE A 11 23.15 15.26 -10.12
C PHE A 11 23.21 14.75 -11.57
N ALA A 12 24.42 14.43 -12.07
CA ALA A 12 24.61 13.90 -13.41
C ALA A 12 23.83 12.59 -13.65
N LYS A 13 23.74 11.73 -12.63
CA LYS A 13 22.91 10.50 -12.66
C LYS A 13 21.43 10.81 -12.90
N PHE A 14 20.89 11.87 -12.28
CA PHE A 14 19.49 12.27 -12.45
C PHE A 14 19.23 12.89 -13.83
N GLU A 15 20.13 13.75 -14.32
CA GLU A 15 20.03 14.31 -15.67
C GLU A 15 20.10 13.23 -16.75
N PHE A 16 20.90 12.20 -16.53
CA PHE A 16 20.98 11.07 -17.42
C PHE A 16 19.67 10.28 -17.51
N ALA A 17 18.98 10.07 -16.40
CA ALA A 17 17.66 9.44 -16.40
C ALA A 17 16.64 10.28 -17.17
N ARG A 18 16.74 11.62 -17.12
CA ARG A 18 15.91 12.54 -17.92
C ARG A 18 16.24 12.45 -19.41
N LEU A 19 17.52 12.32 -19.77
CA LEU A 19 17.94 12.08 -21.16
C LEU A 19 17.34 10.78 -21.68
N LEU A 20 17.41 9.70 -20.90
CA LEU A 20 16.79 8.43 -21.28
C LEU A 20 15.27 8.57 -21.37
N LYS A 21 14.60 9.28 -20.46
CA LYS A 21 13.15 9.54 -20.55
C LYS A 21 12.74 10.18 -21.87
N ARG A 22 13.52 11.15 -22.36
CA ARG A 22 13.26 11.81 -23.67
C ARG A 22 13.46 10.87 -24.85
N ASN A 23 14.39 9.93 -24.76
CA ASN A 23 14.78 9.04 -25.86
C ASN A 23 14.24 7.61 -25.74
N ILE A 24 13.53 7.25 -24.68
CA ILE A 24 13.13 5.86 -24.40
C ILE A 24 12.29 5.25 -25.52
N LYS A 25 11.40 6.04 -26.14
CA LYS A 25 10.58 5.58 -27.28
C LYS A 25 11.46 5.22 -28.49
N TYR A 26 12.50 6.01 -28.76
CA TYR A 26 13.47 5.74 -29.82
C TYR A 26 14.25 4.46 -29.51
N VAL A 27 14.83 4.36 -28.32
CA VAL A 27 15.61 3.18 -27.87
C VAL A 27 14.77 1.90 -27.96
N ARG A 28 13.52 1.94 -27.49
CA ARG A 28 12.57 0.82 -27.56
C ARG A 28 12.27 0.39 -28.98
N ARG A 29 12.09 1.34 -29.89
CA ARG A 29 11.88 1.06 -31.31
C ARG A 29 13.11 0.40 -31.93
N GLU A 30 14.31 0.89 -31.64
CA GLU A 30 15.54 0.37 -32.23
C GLU A 30 15.87 -1.05 -31.76
N TYR A 31 15.79 -1.34 -30.45
CA TYR A 31 16.00 -2.73 -30.03
C TYR A 31 14.91 -3.66 -30.55
N LYS A 32 13.64 -3.21 -30.64
CA LYS A 32 12.55 -4.03 -31.19
C LYS A 32 12.78 -4.43 -32.64
N LYS A 33 13.30 -3.52 -33.47
CA LYS A 33 13.72 -3.85 -34.85
C LYS A 33 14.83 -4.89 -34.86
N LYS A 34 15.82 -4.77 -33.96
CA LYS A 34 16.95 -5.71 -33.90
C LYS A 34 16.59 -7.09 -33.34
N LEU A 35 15.45 -7.24 -32.64
CA LEU A 35 14.95 -8.56 -32.22
C LEU A 35 14.72 -9.52 -33.40
N THR A 36 14.50 -9.00 -34.61
CA THR A 36 14.31 -9.78 -35.85
C THR A 36 15.49 -9.67 -36.82
N SER A 37 16.66 -9.14 -36.39
CA SER A 37 17.85 -9.00 -37.24
C SER A 37 18.30 -10.35 -37.81
N GLN A 38 18.94 -10.39 -38.97
CA GLN A 38 19.57 -11.63 -39.46
C GLN A 38 20.85 -11.96 -38.70
N ASN A 39 21.48 -10.97 -38.07
CA ASN A 39 22.66 -11.16 -37.26
C ASN A 39 22.28 -11.60 -35.83
N ILE A 40 22.77 -12.75 -35.38
CA ILE A 40 22.48 -13.30 -34.05
C ILE A 40 22.97 -12.38 -32.92
N VAL A 41 24.13 -11.74 -33.08
CA VAL A 41 24.71 -10.81 -32.10
C VAL A 41 23.82 -9.59 -31.89
N ASP A 42 23.16 -9.12 -32.95
CA ASP A 42 22.17 -8.05 -32.85
C ASP A 42 20.92 -8.49 -32.07
N ARG A 43 20.46 -9.73 -32.28
CA ARG A 43 19.33 -10.29 -31.54
C ARG A 43 19.66 -10.45 -30.06
N GLU A 44 20.86 -10.93 -29.73
CA GLU A 44 21.32 -11.05 -28.33
C GLU A 44 21.34 -9.68 -27.65
N LYS A 45 22.00 -8.67 -28.26
CA LYS A 45 22.04 -7.30 -27.76
C LYS A 45 20.63 -6.74 -27.55
N ALA A 46 19.75 -6.88 -28.54
CA ALA A 46 18.38 -6.39 -28.46
C ALA A 46 17.57 -7.09 -27.35
N THR A 47 17.73 -8.40 -27.21
CA THR A 47 17.06 -9.21 -26.20
C THR A 47 17.55 -8.83 -24.80
N ALA A 48 18.86 -8.67 -24.60
CA ALA A 48 19.42 -8.22 -23.34
C ALA A 48 18.96 -6.79 -22.96
N VAL A 49 18.94 -5.85 -23.91
CA VAL A 49 18.39 -4.50 -23.65
C VAL A 49 16.91 -4.56 -23.30
N TYR A 50 16.12 -5.40 -23.98
CA TYR A 50 14.71 -5.62 -23.63
C TYR A 50 14.55 -6.11 -22.19
N LEU A 51 15.34 -7.10 -21.75
CA LEU A 51 15.29 -7.62 -20.39
C LEU A 51 15.70 -6.55 -19.36
N ILE A 52 16.73 -5.76 -19.64
CA ILE A 52 17.15 -4.65 -18.77
C ILE A 52 16.07 -3.56 -18.68
N ASP A 53 15.46 -3.18 -19.80
CA ASP A 53 14.40 -2.17 -19.87
C ASP A 53 13.12 -2.65 -19.14
N LYS A 54 12.69 -3.90 -19.36
CA LYS A 54 11.43 -4.41 -18.82
C LYS A 54 11.52 -4.90 -17.39
N LEU A 55 12.62 -5.54 -17.03
CA LEU A 55 12.78 -6.20 -15.73
C LEU A 55 13.74 -5.46 -14.79
N SER A 56 14.32 -4.34 -15.23
CA SER A 56 15.28 -3.56 -14.43
C SER A 56 16.47 -4.38 -13.92
N LEU A 57 16.85 -5.42 -14.68
CA LEU A 57 18.03 -6.24 -14.39
C LEU A 57 19.30 -5.39 -14.42
N ARG A 58 20.29 -5.79 -13.63
CA ARG A 58 21.64 -5.21 -13.74
C ARG A 58 22.34 -5.81 -14.96
N ALA A 59 23.27 -5.07 -15.55
CA ALA A 59 24.03 -5.55 -16.71
C ALA A 59 24.78 -6.86 -16.42
N GLY A 60 25.43 -6.98 -15.25
CA GLY A 60 26.17 -8.18 -14.85
C GLY A 60 27.55 -8.25 -15.49
N ASN A 61 28.56 -7.70 -14.82
CA ASN A 61 29.95 -7.83 -15.26
C ASN A 61 30.46 -9.24 -14.91
N GLU A 62 31.38 -9.74 -15.72
CA GLU A 62 32.19 -10.91 -15.37
C GLU A 62 32.90 -10.68 -14.03
N LYS A 63 33.07 -11.75 -13.27
CA LYS A 63 33.68 -11.71 -11.95
C LYS A 63 34.95 -12.54 -11.91
N ASP A 64 35.87 -12.11 -11.05
CA ASP A 64 37.08 -12.86 -10.76
C ASP A 64 36.79 -14.16 -10.01
N ALA A 65 37.64 -15.16 -10.24
CA ALA A 65 37.63 -16.43 -9.53
C ALA A 65 37.73 -16.21 -8.00
N GLY A 66 36.80 -16.82 -7.24
CA GLY A 66 36.75 -16.71 -5.77
C GLY A 66 35.69 -15.74 -5.23
N THR A 67 34.97 -15.03 -6.09
CA THR A 67 33.77 -14.28 -5.68
C THR A 67 32.53 -15.16 -5.69
N ALA A 68 31.51 -14.81 -4.89
CA ALA A 68 30.24 -15.54 -4.89
C ALA A 68 29.65 -15.57 -6.32
N ASP A 69 29.20 -16.75 -6.77
CA ASP A 69 28.56 -16.93 -8.07
C ASP A 69 27.23 -16.17 -8.11
N THR A 70 27.27 -14.99 -8.73
CA THR A 70 26.08 -14.17 -8.92
C THR A 70 26.12 -13.57 -10.31
N VAL A 71 24.97 -13.51 -10.96
CA VAL A 71 24.87 -13.08 -12.35
C VAL A 71 24.05 -11.80 -12.50
N GLY A 72 24.21 -11.14 -13.64
CA GLY A 72 23.29 -10.14 -14.17
C GLY A 72 22.89 -10.50 -15.59
N CYS A 73 22.22 -9.58 -16.29
CA CYS A 73 21.60 -9.84 -17.58
C CYS A 73 22.55 -10.43 -18.63
N CYS A 74 23.74 -9.83 -18.82
CA CYS A 74 24.72 -10.27 -19.82
C CYS A 74 25.44 -11.56 -19.43
N SER A 75 25.43 -11.91 -18.15
CA SER A 75 26.11 -13.10 -17.62
C SER A 75 25.11 -14.18 -17.18
N LEU A 76 23.87 -14.13 -17.70
CA LEU A 76 22.88 -15.18 -17.45
C LEU A 76 23.37 -16.47 -18.11
N ARG A 77 22.93 -17.59 -17.56
CA ARG A 77 23.24 -18.95 -18.04
C ARG A 77 21.94 -19.66 -18.35
N VAL A 78 22.01 -20.74 -19.11
CA VAL A 78 20.83 -21.52 -19.51
C VAL A 78 20.02 -22.00 -18.30
N GLU A 79 20.68 -22.44 -17.23
CA GLU A 79 20.03 -22.92 -15.99
C GLU A 79 19.18 -21.87 -15.26
N HIS A 80 19.44 -20.59 -15.52
CA HIS A 80 18.75 -19.49 -14.83
C HIS A 80 17.40 -19.12 -15.45
N VAL A 81 17.06 -19.72 -16.60
CA VAL A 81 15.89 -19.34 -17.41
C VAL A 81 15.09 -20.57 -17.81
N THR A 82 13.80 -20.55 -17.51
CA THR A 82 12.83 -21.55 -17.98
C THR A 82 11.82 -20.90 -18.93
N LEU A 83 11.51 -21.58 -20.04
CA LEU A 83 10.62 -21.09 -21.09
C LEU A 83 9.33 -21.90 -21.14
N ASP A 84 8.22 -21.25 -20.78
CA ASP A 84 6.89 -21.84 -20.80
C ASP A 84 6.06 -21.22 -21.93
N LYS A 85 5.57 -22.03 -22.88
CA LYS A 85 4.73 -21.50 -23.97
C LYS A 85 3.41 -20.91 -23.45
N GLU A 86 2.86 -21.53 -22.41
CA GLU A 86 1.68 -21.08 -21.69
C GLU A 86 1.88 -21.41 -20.20
N LYS A 87 1.63 -20.45 -19.31
CA LYS A 87 1.69 -20.62 -17.86
C LYS A 87 0.75 -19.63 -17.19
N ASP A 88 -0.04 -20.10 -16.23
CA ASP A 88 -1.00 -19.28 -15.48
C ASP A 88 -1.94 -18.44 -16.38
N GLY A 89 -2.35 -19.01 -17.52
CA GLY A 89 -3.22 -18.36 -18.51
C GLY A 89 -2.55 -17.26 -19.34
N GLN A 90 -1.22 -17.19 -19.35
CA GLN A 90 -0.44 -16.23 -20.12
C GLN A 90 0.47 -16.95 -21.12
N ASP A 91 0.54 -16.41 -22.34
CA ASP A 91 1.42 -16.91 -23.39
C ASP A 91 2.86 -16.41 -23.24
N PHE A 92 3.81 -17.24 -23.68
CA PHE A 92 5.23 -16.90 -23.78
C PHE A 92 5.83 -16.40 -22.47
N VAL A 93 5.70 -17.20 -21.41
CA VAL A 93 6.18 -16.87 -20.07
C VAL A 93 7.64 -17.30 -19.91
N VAL A 94 8.46 -16.37 -19.41
CA VAL A 94 9.86 -16.61 -19.08
C VAL A 94 10.01 -16.55 -17.57
N SER A 95 10.46 -17.65 -16.99
CA SER A 95 10.75 -17.75 -15.56
C SER A 95 12.25 -17.56 -15.35
N PHE A 96 12.62 -16.67 -14.44
CA PHE A 96 13.99 -16.40 -14.04
C PHE A 96 14.19 -16.85 -12.59
N ASP A 97 15.29 -17.54 -12.33
CA ASP A 97 15.73 -17.92 -10.99
C ASP A 97 17.26 -17.90 -10.91
N PHE A 98 17.81 -16.89 -10.25
CA PHE A 98 19.26 -16.75 -10.11
C PHE A 98 19.64 -15.91 -8.89
N LEU A 99 20.91 -16.00 -8.48
CA LEU A 99 21.48 -15.12 -7.46
C LEU A 99 22.06 -13.87 -8.12
N GLY A 100 21.54 -12.70 -7.76
CA GLY A 100 22.05 -11.41 -8.22
C GLY A 100 23.06 -10.80 -7.25
N LYS A 101 23.31 -9.49 -7.40
CA LYS A 101 24.19 -8.73 -6.51
C LYS A 101 23.88 -9.00 -5.02
N ASP A 102 24.93 -9.14 -4.21
CA ASP A 102 24.87 -9.42 -2.78
C ASP A 102 24.19 -10.77 -2.47
N SER A 103 24.21 -11.71 -3.43
CA SER A 103 23.58 -13.04 -3.38
C SER A 103 22.08 -13.01 -3.10
N ILE A 104 21.41 -11.91 -3.50
CA ILE A 104 19.95 -11.80 -3.39
C ILE A 104 19.31 -12.56 -4.56
N ARG A 105 18.50 -13.56 -4.23
CA ARG A 105 17.76 -14.36 -5.22
C ARG A 105 16.77 -13.48 -5.98
N TYR A 106 16.77 -13.59 -7.30
CA TYR A 106 15.78 -13.01 -8.20
C TYR A 106 14.92 -14.14 -8.74
N ILE A 107 13.66 -14.17 -8.32
CA ILE A 107 12.64 -15.08 -8.86
C ILE A 107 11.58 -14.22 -9.51
N ASN A 108 11.33 -14.43 -10.81
CA ASN A 108 10.25 -13.74 -11.50
C ASN A 108 9.75 -14.56 -12.68
N SER A 109 8.44 -14.67 -12.88
CA SER A 109 7.82 -15.24 -14.07
C SER A 109 7.07 -14.14 -14.79
N VAL A 110 7.46 -13.85 -16.04
CA VAL A 110 6.95 -12.70 -16.78
C VAL A 110 6.54 -13.11 -18.19
N PRO A 111 5.37 -12.68 -18.69
CA PRO A 111 5.05 -12.80 -20.11
C PRO A 111 5.96 -11.88 -20.92
N VAL A 112 6.52 -12.39 -22.01
CA VAL A 112 7.37 -11.59 -22.91
C VAL A 112 6.79 -11.52 -24.32
N GLU A 113 7.29 -10.58 -25.12
CA GLU A 113 6.94 -10.52 -26.53
C GLU A 113 7.34 -11.84 -27.23
N LYS A 114 6.46 -12.37 -28.09
CA LYS A 114 6.67 -13.65 -28.80
C LYS A 114 8.05 -13.78 -29.46
N GLN A 115 8.58 -12.68 -30.02
CA GLN A 115 9.91 -12.69 -30.64
C GLN A 115 11.04 -12.83 -29.61
N VAL A 116 10.91 -12.23 -28.43
CA VAL A 116 11.86 -12.38 -27.31
C VAL A 116 11.88 -13.84 -26.85
N PHE A 117 10.72 -14.47 -26.68
CA PHE A 117 10.62 -15.87 -26.31
C PHE A 117 11.29 -16.79 -27.34
N LYS A 118 11.02 -16.57 -28.63
CA LYS A 118 11.66 -17.32 -29.72
C LYS A 118 13.19 -17.15 -29.73
N ASN A 119 13.68 -15.92 -29.52
CA ASN A 119 15.10 -15.64 -29.46
C ASN A 119 15.76 -16.35 -28.26
N LEU A 120 15.16 -16.26 -27.07
CA LEU A 120 15.67 -16.96 -25.89
C LEU A 120 15.72 -18.47 -26.11
N LYS A 121 14.68 -19.05 -26.73
CA LYS A 121 14.69 -20.46 -27.08
C LYS A 121 15.85 -20.80 -28.00
N LEU A 122 16.07 -20.02 -29.06
CA LEU A 122 17.19 -20.19 -29.99
C LEU A 122 18.54 -20.08 -29.28
N PHE A 123 18.70 -19.13 -28.35
CA PHE A 123 19.95 -18.92 -27.61
C PHE A 123 20.27 -20.06 -26.63
N MET A 124 19.29 -20.90 -26.30
CA MET A 124 19.47 -22.08 -25.45
C MET A 124 19.68 -23.37 -26.25
N GLU A 125 19.54 -23.34 -27.59
CA GLU A 125 19.72 -24.54 -28.42
C GLU A 125 21.17 -25.02 -28.43
N ASN A 126 21.36 -26.34 -28.27
CA ASN A 126 22.67 -27.00 -28.23
C ASN A 126 23.61 -26.55 -27.10
N LYS A 127 23.06 -26.02 -26.00
CA LYS A 127 23.82 -25.60 -24.81
C LYS A 127 23.55 -26.46 -23.58
N GLN A 128 24.55 -26.54 -22.72
CA GLN A 128 24.45 -27.14 -21.39
C GLN A 128 23.90 -26.13 -20.36
N PRO A 129 23.36 -26.59 -19.21
CA PRO A 129 22.81 -25.69 -18.19
C PRO A 129 23.78 -24.60 -17.70
N GLY A 130 25.08 -24.92 -17.61
CA GLY A 130 26.12 -23.99 -17.18
C GLY A 130 26.66 -23.06 -18.26
N ASP A 131 26.23 -23.19 -19.52
CA ASP A 131 26.69 -22.32 -20.60
C ASP A 131 25.99 -20.96 -20.53
N ASP A 132 26.69 -19.93 -21.02
CA ASP A 132 26.14 -18.58 -21.07
C ASP A 132 24.91 -18.51 -21.99
N LEU A 133 23.90 -17.77 -21.56
CA LEU A 133 22.70 -17.55 -22.35
C LEU A 133 23.00 -16.65 -23.55
N PHE A 134 23.91 -15.69 -23.41
CA PHE A 134 24.33 -14.78 -24.48
C PHE A 134 25.83 -14.97 -24.78
N ASP A 135 26.18 -15.74 -25.82
CA ASP A 135 27.58 -16.12 -26.05
C ASP A 135 28.41 -14.97 -26.60
N SER A 136 27.77 -14.09 -27.38
CA SER A 136 28.45 -13.02 -28.10
C SER A 136 28.24 -11.65 -27.45
N LEU A 137 27.85 -11.63 -26.16
CA LEU A 137 27.53 -10.41 -25.43
C LEU A 137 28.27 -10.34 -24.09
N ASN A 138 28.88 -9.19 -23.83
CA ASN A 138 29.33 -8.79 -22.51
C ASN A 138 28.89 -7.34 -22.22
N THR A 139 29.13 -6.87 -21.00
CA THR A 139 28.68 -5.54 -20.58
C THR A 139 29.37 -4.41 -21.32
N THR A 140 30.62 -4.59 -21.75
CA THR A 140 31.36 -3.62 -22.58
C THR A 140 30.68 -3.45 -23.93
N LEU A 141 30.38 -4.56 -24.62
CA LEU A 141 29.68 -4.55 -25.91
C LEU A 141 28.26 -3.99 -25.79
N LEU A 142 27.55 -4.32 -24.70
CA LEU A 142 26.21 -3.79 -24.43
C LEU A 142 26.25 -2.26 -24.23
N ASN A 143 27.15 -1.75 -23.39
CA ASN A 143 27.24 -0.32 -23.13
C ASN A 143 27.75 0.46 -24.34
N LYS A 144 28.65 -0.12 -25.15
CA LYS A 144 29.03 0.46 -26.45
C LYS A 144 27.82 0.61 -27.36
N TYR A 145 27.04 -0.46 -27.55
CA TYR A 145 25.82 -0.43 -28.34
C TYR A 145 24.81 0.62 -27.84
N LEU A 146 24.62 0.72 -26.53
CA LEU A 146 23.73 1.72 -25.93
C LEU A 146 24.24 3.15 -26.17
N ASN A 147 25.53 3.39 -25.99
CA ASN A 147 26.16 4.69 -26.23
C ASN A 147 26.05 5.12 -27.71
N ASP A 148 26.17 4.18 -28.64
CA ASP A 148 26.01 4.44 -30.08
C ASP A 148 24.56 4.80 -30.44
N LEU A 149 23.57 4.25 -29.71
CA LEU A 149 22.16 4.61 -29.89
C LEU A 149 21.83 6.00 -29.33
N VAL A 150 22.30 6.29 -28.12
CA VAL A 150 22.09 7.57 -27.44
C VAL A 150 23.38 7.88 -26.70
N GLN A 151 23.99 9.03 -27.02
CA GLN A 151 25.27 9.42 -26.44
C GLN A 151 25.25 9.33 -24.90
N CYS A 152 26.30 8.74 -24.36
CA CYS A 152 26.51 8.45 -22.94
C CYS A 152 25.59 7.37 -22.35
N LEU A 153 24.64 6.78 -23.10
CA LEU A 153 23.68 5.80 -22.57
C LEU A 153 24.38 4.52 -22.07
N THR A 154 23.97 4.02 -20.90
CA THR A 154 24.49 2.81 -20.27
C THR A 154 23.35 1.99 -19.69
N ALA A 155 23.59 0.70 -19.44
CA ALA A 155 22.61 -0.20 -18.84
C ALA A 155 22.13 0.27 -17.45
N LYS A 156 23.01 0.92 -16.67
CA LYS A 156 22.67 1.51 -15.35
C LYS A 156 21.63 2.63 -15.47
N GLY A 157 21.59 3.32 -16.61
CA GLY A 157 20.61 4.36 -16.91
C GLY A 157 19.17 3.84 -16.84
N PHE A 158 18.90 2.68 -17.43
CA PHE A 158 17.56 2.07 -17.45
C PHE A 158 17.02 1.82 -16.06
N ARG A 159 17.82 1.22 -15.17
CA ARG A 159 17.39 0.95 -13.80
C ARG A 159 17.06 2.22 -13.03
N THR A 160 17.80 3.30 -13.30
CA THR A 160 17.57 4.62 -12.68
C THR A 160 16.30 5.27 -13.24
N TYR A 161 16.16 5.27 -14.57
CA TYR A 161 14.99 5.77 -15.27
C TYR A 161 13.71 5.04 -14.84
N ASN A 162 13.72 3.71 -14.86
CA ASN A 162 12.57 2.89 -14.46
C ASN A 162 12.17 3.15 -13.01
N ALA A 163 13.14 3.24 -12.09
CA ALA A 163 12.85 3.58 -10.70
C ALA A 163 12.15 4.94 -10.54
N PHE A 164 12.61 5.98 -11.24
CA PHE A 164 11.96 7.30 -11.18
C PHE A 164 10.61 7.32 -11.86
N ASN A 165 10.51 6.68 -13.02
CA ASN A 165 9.26 6.63 -13.77
C ASN A 165 8.18 5.89 -12.97
N THR A 166 8.51 4.74 -12.38
CA THR A 166 7.59 4.00 -11.49
C THR A 166 7.23 4.82 -10.26
N LEU A 167 8.18 5.52 -9.62
CA LEU A 167 7.84 6.37 -8.47
C LEU A 167 6.83 7.45 -8.87
N GLN A 168 7.08 8.15 -9.97
CA GLN A 168 6.20 9.21 -10.45
C GLN A 168 4.81 8.68 -10.81
N GLU A 169 4.74 7.63 -11.63
CA GLU A 169 3.46 7.02 -12.04
C GLU A 169 2.65 6.51 -10.84
N GLN A 170 3.31 5.90 -9.86
CA GLN A 170 2.65 5.43 -8.65
C GLN A 170 2.20 6.60 -7.75
N LEU A 171 2.98 7.68 -7.65
CA LEU A 171 2.54 8.86 -6.90
C LEU A 171 1.35 9.54 -7.55
N ASP A 172 1.35 9.68 -8.88
CA ASP A 172 0.24 10.24 -9.66
C ASP A 172 -1.03 9.38 -9.52
N LEU A 173 -0.88 8.06 -9.42
CA LEU A 173 -2.01 7.13 -9.24
C LEU A 173 -2.54 7.07 -7.80
N LEU A 174 -1.65 7.06 -6.81
CA LEU A 174 -1.99 6.76 -5.41
C LEU A 174 -2.30 8.00 -4.58
N THR A 175 -1.89 9.20 -5.02
CA THR A 175 -2.03 10.44 -4.25
C THR A 175 -3.21 11.26 -4.74
N LYS A 176 -4.14 11.60 -3.84
CA LYS A 176 -5.31 12.44 -4.10
C LYS A 176 -5.26 13.72 -3.25
N GLU A 177 -5.95 14.76 -3.71
CA GLU A 177 -5.93 16.08 -3.07
C GLU A 177 -6.53 16.06 -1.66
N ASP A 178 -7.65 15.36 -1.50
CA ASP A 178 -8.47 15.24 -0.29
C ASP A 178 -7.85 14.36 0.81
N MET A 179 -6.75 13.67 0.52
CA MET A 179 -6.05 12.83 1.49
C MET A 179 -5.41 13.66 2.62
N SER A 180 -5.55 13.15 3.84
CA SER A 180 -4.82 13.65 5.00
C SER A 180 -3.31 13.44 4.86
N ILE A 181 -2.51 14.17 5.63
CA ILE A 181 -1.04 14.05 5.62
C ILE A 181 -0.59 12.58 5.88
N PRO A 182 -1.12 11.84 6.88
CA PRO A 182 -0.74 10.43 7.08
C PRO A 182 -1.06 9.53 5.89
N GLU A 183 -2.16 9.77 5.20
CA GLU A 183 -2.55 9.01 4.01
C GLU A 183 -1.60 9.29 2.84
N LYS A 184 -1.21 10.56 2.63
CA LYS A 184 -0.21 10.94 1.61
C LYS A 184 1.16 10.31 1.89
N ILE A 185 1.59 10.26 3.14
CA ILE A 185 2.83 9.56 3.54
C ILE A 185 2.72 8.06 3.24
N LEU A 186 1.57 7.43 3.49
CA LEU A 186 1.35 6.02 3.16
C LEU A 186 1.37 5.79 1.64
N ALA A 187 0.77 6.68 0.84
CA ALA A 187 0.83 6.63 -0.61
C ALA A 187 2.27 6.71 -1.12
N TYR A 188 3.06 7.65 -0.60
CA TYR A 188 4.48 7.76 -0.92
C TYR A 188 5.25 6.48 -0.59
N ASN A 189 5.04 5.92 0.60
CA ASN A 189 5.70 4.68 1.01
C ASN A 189 5.29 3.48 0.13
N ARG A 190 4.04 3.44 -0.34
CA ARG A 190 3.58 2.42 -1.32
C ARG A 190 4.24 2.62 -2.68
N ALA A 191 4.29 3.84 -3.20
CA ALA A 191 4.98 4.15 -4.45
C ALA A 191 6.47 3.75 -4.39
N ASN A 192 7.16 4.08 -3.30
CA ASN A 192 8.55 3.67 -3.09
C ASN A 192 8.70 2.15 -2.91
N ARG A 193 7.69 1.45 -2.36
CA ARG A 193 7.67 -0.02 -2.27
C ARG A 193 7.66 -0.65 -3.67
N GLU A 194 6.87 -0.13 -4.60
CA GLU A 194 6.85 -0.63 -5.99
C GLU A 194 8.21 -0.47 -6.66
N VAL A 195 8.91 0.64 -6.43
CA VAL A 195 10.29 0.82 -6.88
C VAL A 195 11.23 -0.22 -6.28
N ALA A 196 11.08 -0.53 -4.99
CA ALA A 196 11.89 -1.55 -4.32
C ALA A 196 11.63 -2.96 -4.88
N ILE A 197 10.37 -3.29 -5.19
CA ILE A 197 9.98 -4.56 -5.83
C ILE A 197 10.60 -4.65 -7.23
N LEU A 198 10.41 -3.62 -8.06
CA LEU A 198 10.99 -3.54 -9.40
C LEU A 198 12.52 -3.72 -9.40
N CYS A 199 13.20 -3.15 -8.40
CA CYS A 199 14.65 -3.26 -8.25
C CYS A 199 15.11 -4.55 -7.55
N ASN A 200 14.19 -5.43 -7.14
CA ASN A 200 14.47 -6.60 -6.30
C ASN A 200 15.27 -6.26 -5.02
N HIS A 201 14.93 -5.16 -4.36
CA HIS A 201 15.55 -4.77 -3.08
C HIS A 201 14.85 -5.50 -1.93
N GLN A 202 15.29 -6.73 -1.68
CA GLN A 202 14.76 -7.57 -0.61
C GLN A 202 15.56 -7.38 0.69
N ARG A 203 14.90 -7.60 1.82
CA ARG A 203 15.53 -7.66 3.14
C ARG A 203 14.83 -8.72 4.00
N ALA A 204 15.57 -9.33 4.92
CA ALA A 204 14.98 -10.19 5.93
C ALA A 204 14.02 -9.39 6.83
N VAL A 205 13.00 -10.08 7.34
CA VAL A 205 12.09 -9.50 8.33
C VAL A 205 12.89 -9.21 9.60
N LEU A 206 12.76 -7.99 10.12
CA LEU A 206 13.48 -7.57 11.33
C LEU A 206 13.02 -8.38 12.55
N LYS A 207 13.97 -8.75 13.40
CA LYS A 207 13.68 -9.35 14.71
C LYS A 207 12.81 -8.37 15.52
N GLY A 208 11.63 -8.83 15.96
CA GLY A 208 10.68 -8.01 16.74
C GLY A 208 9.56 -7.35 15.92
N PHE A 209 9.47 -7.59 14.61
CA PHE A 209 8.36 -7.08 13.79
C PHE A 209 6.98 -7.50 14.34
N SER A 210 6.81 -8.77 14.69
CA SER A 210 5.54 -9.29 15.25
C SER A 210 5.11 -8.57 16.53
N LYS A 211 6.03 -8.37 17.47
CA LYS A 211 5.78 -7.65 18.72
C LYS A 211 5.38 -6.19 18.47
N SER A 212 6.02 -5.53 17.50
CA SER A 212 5.64 -4.17 17.09
C SER A 212 4.20 -4.11 16.55
N MET A 213 3.82 -5.10 15.73
CA MET A 213 2.46 -5.21 15.18
C MET A 213 1.41 -5.48 16.26
N GLU A 214 1.71 -6.34 17.23
CA GLU A 214 0.84 -6.61 18.39
C GLU A 214 0.62 -5.34 19.23
N ASN A 215 1.68 -4.60 19.54
CA ASN A 215 1.58 -3.33 20.26
C ASN A 215 0.72 -2.29 19.53
N LEU A 216 0.83 -2.22 18.20
CA LEU A 216 0.02 -1.32 17.40
C LEU A 216 -1.46 -1.75 17.39
N LYS A 217 -1.73 -3.05 17.29
CA LYS A 217 -3.08 -3.61 17.36
C LYS A 217 -3.76 -3.32 18.70
N ALA A 218 -3.04 -3.51 19.82
CA ALA A 218 -3.55 -3.19 21.16
C ALA A 218 -3.94 -1.71 21.28
N LYS A 219 -3.12 -0.79 20.77
CA LYS A 219 -3.43 0.65 20.75
C LYS A 219 -4.66 0.97 19.89
N ILE A 220 -4.83 0.29 18.75
CA ILE A 220 -6.02 0.45 17.89
C ILE A 220 -7.28 0.01 18.63
N ASP A 221 -7.24 -1.15 19.29
CA ASP A 221 -8.40 -1.69 20.00
C ASP A 221 -8.79 -0.83 21.21
N GLU A 222 -7.80 -0.29 21.93
CA GLU A 222 -8.03 0.69 23.00
C GLU A 222 -8.76 1.94 22.49
N LYS A 223 -8.31 2.52 21.35
CA LYS A 223 -8.95 3.69 20.76
C LYS A 223 -10.37 3.39 20.27
N ARG A 224 -10.59 2.24 19.64
CA ARG A 224 -11.92 1.78 19.22
C ARG A 224 -12.89 1.65 20.40
N TYR A 225 -12.41 1.08 21.51
CA TYR A 225 -13.21 0.97 22.74
C TYR A 225 -13.61 2.35 23.28
N ARG A 226 -12.66 3.29 23.35
CA ARG A 226 -12.95 4.67 23.79
C ARG A 226 -13.97 5.37 22.89
N ILE A 227 -13.85 5.24 21.57
CA ILE A 227 -14.82 5.81 20.62
C ILE A 227 -16.23 5.24 20.87
N LYS A 228 -16.35 3.92 21.03
CA LYS A 228 -17.64 3.26 21.29
C LYS A 228 -18.32 3.78 22.56
N ASN A 229 -17.57 3.92 23.65
CA ASN A 229 -18.11 4.40 24.91
C ASN A 229 -18.51 5.88 24.85
N MET A 230 -17.71 6.71 24.19
CA MET A 230 -18.01 8.12 24.01
C MET A 230 -19.23 8.35 23.13
N LYS A 231 -19.37 7.59 22.03
CA LYS A 231 -20.58 7.59 21.20
C LYS A 231 -21.84 7.26 22.02
N LYS A 232 -21.82 6.18 22.80
CA LYS A 232 -22.94 5.82 23.69
C LYS A 232 -23.29 6.92 24.70
N LYS A 233 -22.29 7.61 25.24
CA LYS A 233 -22.50 8.72 26.18
C LYS A 233 -23.19 9.89 25.50
N LEU A 234 -22.73 10.27 24.30
CA LEU A 234 -23.31 11.34 23.51
C LEU A 234 -24.75 11.01 23.08
N GLU A 235 -25.02 9.77 22.66
CA GLU A 235 -26.38 9.32 22.31
C GLU A 235 -27.36 9.45 23.49
N LYS A 236 -26.93 9.09 24.71
CA LYS A 236 -27.76 9.28 25.92
C LYS A 236 -28.02 10.75 26.23
N GLN A 237 -27.01 11.60 26.04
CA GLN A 237 -27.16 13.05 26.26
C GLN A 237 -28.09 13.68 25.23
N LEU A 238 -27.96 13.28 23.96
CA LEU A 238 -28.84 13.73 22.88
C LEU A 238 -30.29 13.34 23.18
N LYS A 239 -30.56 12.08 23.49
CA LYS A 239 -31.91 11.61 23.84
C LYS A 239 -32.53 12.38 25.00
N LYS A 240 -31.73 12.73 26.02
CA LYS A 240 -32.21 13.54 27.15
C LYS A 240 -32.61 14.95 26.69
N LEU A 241 -31.82 15.58 25.82
CA LEU A 241 -32.12 16.92 25.29
C LEU A 241 -33.35 16.90 24.39
N GLU A 242 -33.50 15.87 23.55
CA GLU A 242 -34.68 15.66 22.71
C GLU A 242 -35.96 15.54 23.56
N LEU A 243 -35.94 14.71 24.60
CA LEU A 243 -37.09 14.57 25.52
C LEU A 243 -37.43 15.89 26.24
N GLN A 244 -36.41 16.67 26.63
CA GLN A 244 -36.63 17.98 27.26
C GLN A 244 -37.20 19.01 26.28
N ALA A 245 -36.82 18.95 25.00
CA ALA A 245 -37.37 19.81 23.97
C ALA A 245 -38.85 19.46 23.71
N THR A 246 -39.18 18.17 23.57
CA THR A 246 -40.56 17.69 23.43
C THR A 246 -41.43 18.13 24.60
N ASP A 247 -40.97 17.91 25.84
CA ASP A 247 -41.71 18.30 27.05
C ASP A 247 -42.00 19.82 27.10
N LYS A 248 -41.03 20.66 26.70
CA LYS A 248 -41.25 22.11 26.65
C LYS A 248 -42.23 22.53 25.56
N GLU A 249 -42.14 21.91 24.39
CA GLU A 249 -42.99 22.23 23.24
C GLU A 249 -44.45 21.83 23.48
N GLU A 250 -44.69 20.62 23.99
CA GLU A 250 -46.03 20.13 24.31
C GLU A 250 -46.70 20.95 25.42
N ASN A 251 -45.92 21.45 26.38
CA ASN A 251 -46.43 22.20 27.51
C ASN A 251 -46.46 23.73 27.32
N LYS A 252 -46.11 24.25 26.13
CA LYS A 252 -45.90 25.70 25.89
C LYS A 252 -47.08 26.60 26.29
N ASN A 253 -48.31 26.09 26.21
CA ASN A 253 -49.54 26.82 26.52
C ASN A 253 -50.33 26.21 27.70
N LEU A 254 -49.73 25.31 28.48
CA LEU A 254 -50.41 24.54 29.54
C LEU A 254 -49.83 24.83 30.93
N SER A 255 -50.70 25.05 31.92
CA SER A 255 -50.29 25.19 33.34
C SER A 255 -50.46 23.87 34.10
N LEU A 256 -49.44 23.00 34.02
CA LEU A 256 -49.45 21.71 34.73
C LEU A 256 -49.47 21.85 36.27
N GLY A 257 -49.02 22.98 36.80
CA GLY A 257 -49.03 23.24 38.23
C GLY A 257 -50.44 23.32 38.80
N THR A 258 -51.35 23.99 38.09
CA THR A 258 -52.74 24.20 38.51
C THR A 258 -53.51 22.89 38.53
N SER A 259 -53.40 22.07 37.48
CA SER A 259 -54.04 20.75 37.42
C SER A 259 -53.57 19.85 38.55
N LYS A 260 -52.25 19.78 38.75
CA LYS A 260 -51.61 18.95 39.76
C LYS A 260 -51.94 19.31 41.20
N LEU A 261 -52.14 20.60 41.49
CA LEU A 261 -52.35 21.06 42.87
C LEU A 261 -53.80 20.89 43.35
N ASN A 262 -54.75 21.00 42.41
CA ASN A 262 -56.16 21.22 42.73
C ASN A 262 -57.10 20.14 42.18
N TYR A 263 -56.71 19.41 41.14
CA TYR A 263 -57.63 18.55 40.39
C TYR A 263 -57.21 17.07 40.32
N LEU A 264 -56.03 16.73 40.85
CA LEU A 264 -55.53 15.34 40.87
C LEU A 264 -55.44 14.83 42.31
N ASP A 265 -55.90 13.59 42.54
CA ASP A 265 -55.59 12.90 43.80
C ASP A 265 -54.08 12.58 43.83
N PRO A 266 -53.31 13.15 44.77
CA PRO A 266 -51.86 12.98 44.81
C PRO A 266 -51.43 11.51 45.01
N ARG A 267 -52.29 10.65 45.57
CA ARG A 267 -52.01 9.21 45.75
C ARG A 267 -51.81 8.49 44.42
N ILE A 268 -52.46 8.93 43.34
CA ILE A 268 -52.27 8.36 41.99
C ILE A 268 -50.80 8.58 41.55
N GLY A 269 -50.29 9.80 41.68
CA GLY A 269 -48.92 10.14 41.34
C GLY A 269 -47.89 9.46 42.25
N VAL A 270 -48.17 9.36 43.55
CA VAL A 270 -47.32 8.65 44.52
C VAL A 270 -47.25 7.16 44.22
N ALA A 271 -48.39 6.51 43.94
CA ALA A 271 -48.44 5.09 43.59
C ALA A 271 -47.63 4.81 42.32
N TRP A 272 -47.75 5.66 41.30
CA TRP A 272 -46.93 5.58 40.09
C TRP A 272 -45.44 5.73 40.39
N CYS A 273 -45.05 6.69 41.23
CA CYS A 273 -43.66 6.87 41.65
C CYS A 273 -43.12 5.62 42.34
N LYS A 274 -43.87 5.04 43.30
CA LYS A 274 -43.47 3.82 44.02
C LYS A 274 -43.43 2.60 43.11
N LYS A 275 -44.37 2.47 42.17
CA LYS A 275 -44.43 1.36 41.22
C LYS A 275 -43.24 1.31 40.27
N TRP A 276 -42.73 2.47 39.83
CA TRP A 276 -41.64 2.58 38.85
C TRP A 276 -40.31 3.04 39.46
N ASP A 277 -40.20 3.05 40.79
CA ASP A 277 -39.02 3.49 41.54
C ASP A 277 -38.53 4.90 41.11
N ILE A 278 -39.48 5.80 40.88
CA ILE A 278 -39.20 7.20 40.53
C ILE A 278 -39.16 8.02 41.82
N PRO A 279 -38.08 8.78 42.09
CA PRO A 279 -38.03 9.65 43.25
C PRO A 279 -39.15 10.69 43.21
N VAL A 280 -39.95 10.77 44.28
CA VAL A 280 -41.15 11.62 44.35
C VAL A 280 -40.82 13.09 44.11
N GLU A 281 -39.60 13.53 44.43
CA GLU A 281 -39.09 14.88 44.17
C GLU A 281 -38.89 15.22 42.70
N LYS A 282 -38.84 14.22 41.80
CA LYS A 282 -38.83 14.44 40.34
C LYS A 282 -40.20 14.82 39.81
N ILE A 283 -41.25 14.44 40.52
CA ILE A 283 -42.63 14.70 40.14
C ILE A 283 -43.14 15.90 40.94
N PHE A 284 -43.16 15.84 42.27
CA PHE A 284 -43.67 16.91 43.13
C PHE A 284 -42.52 17.81 43.61
N ASN A 285 -42.65 19.13 43.42
CA ASN A 285 -41.69 20.09 43.97
C ASN A 285 -41.78 20.17 45.51
N LYS A 286 -40.89 20.91 46.17
CA LYS A 286 -40.82 20.98 47.65
C LYS A 286 -42.17 21.35 48.28
N THR A 287 -42.79 22.44 47.83
CA THR A 287 -44.08 22.92 48.33
C THR A 287 -45.21 21.90 48.15
N GLN A 288 -45.25 21.21 47.00
CA GLN A 288 -46.22 20.16 46.73
C GLN A 288 -46.03 18.95 47.64
N ARG A 289 -44.77 18.54 47.90
CA ARG A 289 -44.48 17.42 48.81
C ARG A 289 -44.89 17.72 50.24
N ASP A 290 -44.71 18.96 50.69
CA ASP A 290 -45.14 19.37 52.03
C ASP A 290 -46.67 19.34 52.14
N LYS A 291 -47.40 19.85 51.14
CA LYS A 291 -48.88 19.81 51.11
C LYS A 291 -49.42 18.38 51.05
N PHE A 292 -48.80 17.50 50.26
CA PHE A 292 -49.26 16.14 49.99
C PHE A 292 -48.55 15.07 50.82
N ARG A 293 -47.95 15.46 51.95
CA ARG A 293 -47.21 14.54 52.84
C ARG A 293 -48.05 13.31 53.24
N TRP A 294 -49.32 13.55 53.58
CA TRP A 294 -50.29 12.50 53.91
C TRP A 294 -50.42 11.44 52.80
N ALA A 295 -50.40 11.85 51.53
CA ALA A 295 -50.52 10.95 50.39
C ALA A 295 -49.21 10.19 50.11
N ILE A 296 -48.06 10.80 50.38
CA ILE A 296 -46.73 10.17 50.21
C ILE A 296 -46.54 9.05 51.24
N GLU A 297 -46.94 9.30 52.48
CA GLU A 297 -46.83 8.35 53.59
C GLU A 297 -47.82 7.19 53.43
N MET A 298 -49.08 7.47 53.08
CA MET A 298 -50.14 6.45 53.03
C MET A 298 -50.30 5.74 51.68
N GLY A 299 -49.82 6.33 50.57
CA GLY A 299 -50.04 5.78 49.24
C GLY A 299 -49.21 4.52 48.97
N GLY A 300 -49.86 3.37 48.76
CA GLY A 300 -49.19 2.14 48.30
C GLY A 300 -48.99 2.09 46.78
N PRO A 301 -48.10 1.21 46.26
CA PRO A 301 -47.85 1.08 44.81
C PRO A 301 -49.06 0.56 44.03
N GLU A 302 -50.00 -0.12 44.69
CA GLU A 302 -51.21 -0.70 44.08
C GLU A 302 -52.45 0.21 44.14
N TYR A 303 -52.30 1.44 44.63
CA TYR A 303 -53.43 2.36 44.74
C TYR A 303 -54.02 2.67 43.36
N LYS A 304 -55.34 2.52 43.25
CA LYS A 304 -56.18 2.94 42.13
C LYS A 304 -57.34 3.76 42.69
N PHE A 305 -57.64 4.89 42.05
CA PHE A 305 -58.80 5.72 42.35
C PHE A 305 -60.06 5.06 41.79
#